data_AF-A0A9J6G7I4-F1
#
_entry.id   AF-A0A9J6G7I4-F1
#
_cell.length_a   1.000
_cell.length_b   1.000
_cell.length_c   1.000
_cell.angle_alpha   90.00
_cell.angle_beta   90.00
_cell.angle_gamma   90.00
#
_symmetry.space_group_name_H-M   'P 1'
#
loop_
_entity.id
_entity.type
_entity.pdbx_description
1 polymer ?
#
loop_
_entity_poly.entity_id
_entity_poly.type
_entity_poly.pdbx_seq_one_letter_code
_entity_poly.pdbx_strand_id
1 'polypeptide(L)'
;MHFTNVPDKAYSVRLLKEMYNDEKNRAYLLFLEPLLTDLKRVNKMFQGEDVDPLGIFEELQKLYNRLLARILKPSVLRQHDEASLCDLDLVNLESIYLSVDDADFGSSFNDHINELHLASEERMLLKQRCFAFLKACASDLQKRLPNTTSLVRKLRAISPSSVLGPNAMKALKTFPKDVLSCPEHRIEEQVRHLRQVDDVNADMPAIEFWTKIYAYRDVSGANPMQDIADSAMKLLVLPISNAEAERVFSAVALTKSDLRNRMSHDLLLAILRIKFGQRLKGVTSSTFSVPREMLEKVNSSMYT
;
A
#
# COMPACT_ATOMS: atom_id res chain seq x y z
N MET A 1 -3.20 53.56 -1.06
CA MET A 1 -3.76 52.24 -0.71
C MET A 1 -2.74 51.51 0.14
N HIS A 2 -3.04 51.35 1.43
CA HIS A 2 -2.22 50.60 2.38
C HIS A 2 -2.20 49.12 1.99
N PHE A 3 -1.01 48.57 1.73
CA PHE A 3 -0.79 47.14 1.78
C PHE A 3 -0.56 46.75 3.25
N THR A 4 -1.64 46.62 4.01
CA THR A 4 -1.63 45.85 5.27
C THR A 4 -1.89 44.40 4.92
N ASN A 5 -0.82 43.60 4.84
CA ASN A 5 -0.90 42.14 5.03
C ASN A 5 0.50 41.53 5.04
N VAL A 6 1.11 41.34 6.23
CA VAL A 6 1.79 40.08 6.62
C VAL A 6 1.96 39.99 8.17
N PRO A 7 0.91 39.79 8.99
CA PRO A 7 1.09 39.39 10.40
C PRO A 7 1.32 37.87 10.57
N ASP A 8 0.75 37.05 9.67
CA ASP A 8 0.65 35.59 9.87
C ASP A 8 1.99 34.84 9.82
N LYS A 9 2.87 35.16 8.86
CA LYS A 9 4.16 34.45 8.74
C LYS A 9 5.05 34.66 9.97
N ALA A 10 5.03 35.85 10.56
CA ALA A 10 5.84 36.15 11.74
C ALA A 10 5.29 35.44 12.99
N TYR A 11 3.97 35.31 13.10
CA TYR A 11 3.33 34.56 14.17
C TYR A 11 3.62 33.06 14.07
N SER A 12 3.49 32.45 12.90
CA SER A 12 3.79 31.01 12.70
C SER A 12 5.24 30.68 13.03
N VAL A 13 6.19 31.53 12.65
CA VAL A 13 7.62 31.32 12.95
C VAL A 13 7.90 31.41 14.46
N ARG A 14 7.26 32.34 15.17
CA ARG A 14 7.39 32.46 16.62
C ARG A 14 6.81 31.25 17.33
N LEU A 15 5.60 30.83 16.93
CA LEU A 15 4.95 29.64 17.47
C LEU A 15 5.81 28.39 17.26
N LEU A 16 6.35 28.18 16.06
CA LEU A 16 7.24 27.05 15.78
C LEU A 16 8.51 27.11 16.65
N LYS A 17 9.11 28.29 16.80
CA LYS A 17 10.28 28.45 17.68
C LYS A 17 9.97 28.09 19.12
N GLU A 18 8.83 28.51 19.65
CA GLU A 18 8.37 28.13 20.99
C GLU A 18 8.13 26.62 21.09
N MET A 19 7.47 26.02 20.09
CA MET A 19 7.21 24.58 20.06
C MET A 19 8.50 23.74 20.00
N TYR A 20 9.49 24.16 19.22
CA TYR A 20 10.79 23.46 19.12
C TYR A 20 11.67 23.62 20.36
N ASN A 21 11.45 24.67 21.15
CA ASN A 21 12.16 24.88 22.43
C ASN A 21 11.50 24.12 23.60
N ASP A 22 10.31 23.55 23.41
CA ASP A 22 9.64 22.75 24.44
C ASP A 22 10.14 21.29 24.40
N GLU A 23 10.87 20.91 25.45
CA GLU A 23 11.42 19.57 25.60
C GLU A 23 10.35 18.46 25.69
N LYS A 24 9.11 18.78 26.08
CA LYS A 24 7.98 17.83 26.04
C LYS A 24 7.57 17.53 24.60
N ASN A 25 7.64 18.52 23.71
CA ASN A 25 7.40 18.30 22.28
C ASN A 25 8.55 17.47 21.67
N ARG A 26 9.79 17.72 22.08
CA ARG A 26 10.93 16.89 21.66
C ARG A 26 10.73 15.43 22.09
N ALA A 27 10.32 15.19 23.34
CA ALA A 27 9.98 13.84 23.81
C ALA A 27 8.92 13.20 22.90
N TYR A 28 7.82 13.90 22.62
CA TYR A 28 6.76 13.39 21.74
C TYR A 28 7.25 13.08 20.32
N LEU A 29 8.13 13.92 19.76
CA LEU A 29 8.74 13.68 18.45
C LEU A 29 9.66 12.46 18.42
N LEU A 30 10.44 12.22 19.48
CA LEU A 30 11.25 11.01 19.63
C LEU A 30 10.41 9.73 19.70
N PHE A 31 9.20 9.81 20.28
CA PHE A 31 8.22 8.73 20.21
C PHE A 31 7.66 8.53 18.79
N LEU A 32 7.34 9.63 18.09
CA LEU A 32 6.74 9.57 16.75
C LEU A 32 7.71 9.14 15.66
N GLU A 33 8.99 9.50 15.75
CA GLU A 33 10.00 9.26 14.71
C GLU A 33 10.05 7.81 14.19
N PRO A 34 10.26 6.77 15.03
CA PRO A 34 10.32 5.40 14.54
C PRO A 34 8.98 4.93 13.95
N LEU A 35 7.86 5.35 14.54
CA LEU A 35 6.52 5.01 14.08
C LEU A 35 6.22 5.59 12.70
N LEU A 36 6.50 6.88 12.52
CA LEU A 36 6.30 7.58 11.26
C LEU A 36 7.25 7.05 10.18
N THR A 37 8.45 6.63 10.54
CA THR A 37 9.40 6.00 9.60
C THR A 37 8.82 4.71 9.03
N ASP A 38 8.30 3.84 9.89
CA ASP A 38 7.66 2.59 9.49
C ASP A 38 6.36 2.82 8.66
N LEU A 39 5.51 3.74 9.09
CA LEU A 39 4.28 4.12 8.37
C LEU A 39 4.61 4.68 6.98
N LYS A 40 5.58 5.58 6.88
CA LYS A 40 6.03 6.16 5.60
C LYS A 40 6.63 5.10 4.69
N ARG A 41 7.39 4.15 5.24
CA ARG A 41 7.98 3.05 4.47
C ARG A 41 6.89 2.24 3.78
N VAL A 42 5.89 1.75 4.54
CA VAL A 42 4.78 0.96 3.98
C VAL A 42 3.95 1.81 3.02
N ASN A 43 3.64 3.06 3.36
CA ASN A 43 2.90 3.95 2.47
C ASN A 43 3.63 4.18 1.13
N LYS A 44 4.96 4.32 1.16
CA LYS A 44 5.78 4.43 -0.06
C LYS A 44 5.70 3.17 -0.93
N MET A 45 5.55 1.99 -0.33
CA MET A 45 5.32 0.76 -1.10
C MET A 45 3.97 0.80 -1.82
N PHE A 46 2.91 1.27 -1.18
CA PHE A 46 1.60 1.45 -1.84
C PHE A 46 1.62 2.48 -2.98
N GLN A 47 2.61 3.39 -2.99
CA GLN A 47 2.81 4.42 -4.02
C GLN A 47 3.74 3.98 -5.15
N GLY A 48 4.39 2.82 -5.05
CA GLY A 48 5.28 2.32 -6.09
C GLY A 48 4.54 1.93 -7.36
N GLU A 49 5.30 1.82 -8.45
CA GLU A 49 4.77 1.54 -9.79
C GLU A 49 4.74 0.03 -10.10
N ASP A 50 5.77 -0.70 -9.68
CA ASP A 50 5.96 -2.13 -9.97
C ASP A 50 5.98 -2.97 -8.69
N VAL A 51 5.01 -2.76 -7.81
CA VAL A 51 5.02 -3.39 -6.49
C VAL A 51 4.18 -4.66 -6.51
N ASP A 52 4.76 -5.76 -6.03
CA ASP A 52 4.07 -7.03 -5.89
C ASP A 52 2.85 -6.87 -4.96
N PRO A 53 1.62 -7.09 -5.48
CA PRO A 53 0.40 -6.98 -4.71
C PRO A 53 0.42 -7.77 -3.40
N LEU A 54 1.04 -8.96 -3.43
CA LEU A 54 1.10 -9.86 -2.27
C LEU A 54 2.03 -9.32 -1.19
N GLY A 55 3.24 -8.93 -1.57
CA GLY A 55 4.23 -8.39 -0.64
C GLY A 55 3.75 -7.14 0.10
N ILE A 56 3.02 -6.23 -0.55
CA ILE A 56 2.53 -4.99 0.11
C ILE A 56 1.61 -5.29 1.29
N PHE A 57 0.68 -6.23 1.11
CA PHE A 57 -0.28 -6.57 2.16
C PHE A 57 0.37 -7.28 3.34
N GLU A 58 1.38 -8.12 3.08
CA GLU A 58 2.18 -8.71 4.14
C GLU A 58 2.92 -7.64 4.95
N GLU A 59 3.48 -6.64 4.30
CA GLU A 59 4.15 -5.53 4.98
C GLU A 59 3.18 -4.67 5.81
N LEU A 60 1.95 -4.45 5.32
CA LEU A 60 0.90 -3.77 6.09
C LEU A 60 0.48 -4.59 7.32
N GLN A 61 0.32 -5.91 7.17
CA GLN A 61 -0.01 -6.81 8.29
C GLN A 61 1.11 -6.82 9.33
N LYS A 62 2.38 -6.92 8.91
CA LYS A 62 3.54 -6.86 9.81
C LYS A 62 3.61 -5.53 10.55
N LEU A 63 3.29 -4.41 9.90
CA LEU A 63 3.21 -3.10 10.55
C LEU A 63 2.11 -3.07 11.62
N TYR A 64 0.93 -3.58 11.30
CA TYR A 64 -0.19 -3.67 12.25
C TYR A 64 0.17 -4.52 13.46
N ASN A 65 0.72 -5.72 13.25
CA ASN A 65 1.14 -6.62 14.33
C ASN A 65 2.22 -5.98 15.22
N ARG A 66 3.20 -5.28 14.62
CA ARG A 66 4.23 -4.54 15.37
C ARG A 66 3.64 -3.42 16.23
N LEU A 67 2.63 -2.70 15.75
CA LEU A 67 1.93 -1.68 16.52
C LEU A 67 1.11 -2.28 17.67
N LEU A 68 0.39 -3.37 17.42
CA LEU A 68 -0.36 -4.08 18.47
C LEU A 68 0.56 -4.60 19.57
N ALA A 69 1.73 -5.12 19.22
CA ALA A 69 2.70 -5.63 20.18
C ALA A 69 3.17 -4.59 21.22
N ARG A 70 3.05 -3.30 20.91
CA ARG A 70 3.43 -2.20 21.80
C ARG A 70 2.36 -1.85 22.84
N ILE A 71 1.10 -2.24 22.61
CA ILE A 71 -0.04 -1.79 23.42
C ILE A 71 -0.95 -2.91 23.91
N LEU A 72 -0.89 -4.12 23.33
CA LEU A 72 -1.71 -5.26 23.74
C LEU A 72 -0.99 -6.14 24.76
N LYS A 73 -1.78 -6.77 25.65
CA LYS A 73 -1.27 -7.74 26.61
C LYS A 73 -0.65 -8.96 25.88
N PRO A 74 0.47 -9.50 26.36
CA PRO A 74 1.08 -10.71 25.77
C PRO A 74 0.15 -11.93 25.75
N SER A 75 -0.81 -12.02 26.67
CA SER A 75 -1.83 -13.09 26.67
C SER A 75 -2.72 -13.04 25.42
N VAL A 76 -3.10 -11.83 24.98
CA VAL A 76 -3.92 -11.63 23.79
C VAL A 76 -3.12 -12.01 22.53
N LEU A 77 -1.88 -11.52 22.42
CA LEU A 77 -1.02 -11.81 21.27
C LEU A 77 -0.71 -13.31 21.12
N ARG A 78 -0.66 -14.07 22.22
CA ARG A 78 -0.45 -15.53 22.18
C ARG A 78 -1.71 -16.34 21.86
N GLN A 79 -2.88 -15.79 22.13
CA GLN A 79 -4.16 -16.47 21.92
C GLN A 79 -4.73 -16.25 20.51
N HIS A 80 -4.21 -15.26 19.80
CA HIS A 80 -4.70 -14.85 18.49
C HIS A 80 -3.64 -15.02 17.41
N ASP A 81 -4.03 -15.60 16.28
CA ASP A 81 -3.25 -15.58 15.04
C ASP A 81 -3.40 -14.22 14.32
N GLU A 82 -2.62 -13.99 13.26
CA GLU A 82 -2.63 -12.71 12.53
C GLU A 82 -4.03 -12.31 12.01
N ALA A 83 -4.82 -13.30 11.60
CA ALA A 83 -6.17 -13.07 11.08
C ALA A 83 -7.12 -12.65 12.19
N SER A 84 -7.14 -13.37 13.32
CA SER A 84 -8.02 -13.06 14.45
C SER A 84 -7.64 -11.77 15.16
N LEU A 85 -6.37 -11.32 15.11
CA LEU A 85 -5.97 -10.00 15.57
C LEU A 85 -6.63 -8.85 14.78
N CYS A 86 -7.01 -9.08 13.52
CA CYS A 86 -7.72 -8.09 12.72
C CYS A 86 -9.21 -8.00 13.08
N ASP A 87 -9.77 -9.04 13.70
CA ASP A 87 -11.18 -9.13 14.08
C ASP A 87 -11.42 -8.67 15.53
N LEU A 88 -10.36 -8.30 16.27
CA LEU A 88 -10.47 -7.81 17.64
C LEU A 88 -11.21 -6.48 17.72
N ASP A 89 -12.09 -6.34 18.72
CA ASP A 89 -12.74 -5.06 19.01
C ASP A 89 -11.79 -4.14 19.81
N LEU A 90 -10.91 -3.45 19.07
CA LEU A 90 -9.98 -2.46 19.62
C LEU A 90 -10.67 -1.23 20.23
N VAL A 91 -11.95 -1.01 19.93
CA VAL A 91 -12.67 0.21 20.36
C VAL A 91 -13.32 -0.01 21.72
N ASN A 92 -13.99 -1.14 21.92
CA ASN A 92 -14.80 -1.37 23.12
C ASN A 92 -14.13 -2.25 24.17
N LEU A 93 -13.14 -3.07 23.81
CA LEU A 93 -12.51 -4.00 24.76
C LEU A 93 -11.26 -3.41 25.41
N GLU A 94 -11.42 -2.54 26.40
CA GLU A 94 -10.25 -1.93 27.08
C GLU A 94 -9.36 -2.98 27.78
N SER A 95 -9.94 -4.13 28.16
CA SER A 95 -9.25 -5.19 28.91
C SER A 95 -8.10 -5.87 28.14
N ILE A 96 -8.04 -5.71 26.81
CA ILE A 96 -6.97 -6.30 25.97
C ILE A 96 -5.67 -5.49 26.05
N TYR A 97 -5.75 -4.22 26.44
CA TYR A 97 -4.65 -3.28 26.42
C TYR A 97 -3.76 -3.41 27.67
N LEU A 98 -2.47 -3.12 27.49
CA LEU A 98 -1.54 -2.87 28.57
C LEU A 98 -1.94 -1.62 29.35
N SER A 99 -1.43 -1.49 30.58
CA SER A 99 -1.46 -0.20 31.26
C SER A 99 -0.58 0.80 30.50
N VAL A 100 -0.83 2.10 30.68
CA VAL A 100 -0.03 3.15 30.05
C VAL A 100 1.44 3.05 30.46
N ASP A 101 1.75 2.58 31.66
CA ASP A 101 3.14 2.44 32.13
C ASP A 101 3.85 1.22 31.55
N ASP A 102 3.13 0.15 31.22
CA ASP A 102 3.67 -1.08 30.64
C ASP A 102 3.79 -1.03 29.12
N ALA A 103 3.23 -0.01 28.48
CA ALA A 103 3.26 0.15 27.03
C ALA A 103 4.65 0.49 26.50
N ASP A 104 4.98 0.00 25.31
CA ASP A 104 6.26 0.28 24.67
C ASP A 104 6.21 1.61 23.91
N PHE A 105 6.88 2.64 24.44
CA PHE A 105 7.04 3.95 23.78
C PHE A 105 8.37 4.11 23.01
N GLY A 106 9.27 3.12 23.11
CA GLY A 106 10.61 3.17 22.51
C GLY A 106 11.68 3.74 23.45
N SER A 107 12.92 3.29 23.27
CA SER A 107 14.06 3.66 24.12
C SER A 107 14.33 5.16 24.10
N SER A 108 14.42 5.80 22.93
CA SER A 108 14.74 7.23 22.81
C SER A 108 13.74 8.13 23.55
N PHE A 109 12.45 7.77 23.55
CA PHE A 109 11.43 8.46 24.34
C PHE A 109 11.66 8.28 25.85
N ASN A 110 11.90 7.03 26.27
CA ASN A 110 12.10 6.66 27.68
C ASN A 110 13.37 7.29 28.27
N ASP A 111 14.46 7.34 27.50
CA ASP A 111 15.71 7.96 27.93
C ASP A 111 15.51 9.47 28.13
N HIS A 112 14.91 10.15 27.15
CA HIS A 112 14.70 11.60 27.19
C HIS A 112 13.75 12.04 28.32
N ILE A 113 12.67 11.30 28.59
CA ILE A 113 11.73 11.62 29.68
C ILE A 113 12.32 11.34 31.08
N ASN A 114 13.30 10.44 31.17
CA ASN A 114 14.04 10.17 32.40
C ASN A 114 15.02 11.30 32.71
N GLU A 115 15.67 11.86 31.69
CA GLU A 115 16.57 13.03 31.80
C GLU A 115 15.81 14.33 32.13
N LEU A 116 14.60 14.50 31.62
CA LEU A 116 13.80 15.72 31.79
C LEU A 116 13.29 16.00 33.22
N HIS A 117 13.43 15.05 34.15
CA HIS A 117 12.96 15.16 35.55
C HIS A 117 11.55 15.76 35.70
N LEU A 118 10.62 15.40 34.80
CA LEU A 118 9.24 15.90 34.83
C LEU A 118 8.51 15.46 36.12
N ALA A 119 7.54 16.26 36.54
CA ALA A 119 6.59 15.85 37.57
C ALA A 119 5.82 14.59 37.12
N SER A 120 5.44 13.74 38.09
CA SER A 120 4.78 12.46 37.82
C SER A 120 3.50 12.61 36.97
N GLU A 121 2.70 13.65 37.24
CA GLU A 121 1.47 13.94 36.50
C GLU A 121 1.73 14.32 35.03
N GLU A 122 2.72 15.18 34.77
CA GLU A 122 3.08 15.59 33.41
C GLU A 122 3.64 14.43 32.58
N ARG A 123 4.46 13.58 33.23
CA ARG A 123 4.98 12.35 32.64
C ARG A 123 3.85 11.40 32.24
N MET A 124 2.89 11.19 33.14
CA MET A 124 1.71 10.36 32.86
C MET A 124 0.88 10.93 31.71
N LEU A 125 0.64 12.24 31.69
CA LEU A 125 -0.13 12.90 30.62
C LEU A 125 0.55 12.76 29.25
N LEU A 126 1.88 12.87 29.20
CA LEU A 126 2.64 12.65 27.96
C LEU A 126 2.55 11.18 27.50
N LYS A 127 2.74 10.21 28.40
CA LYS A 127 2.57 8.78 28.07
C LYS A 127 1.15 8.46 27.60
N GLN A 128 0.12 9.03 28.23
CA GLN A 128 -1.27 8.87 27.80
C GLN A 128 -1.51 9.39 26.38
N ARG A 129 -0.91 10.53 26.02
CA ARG A 129 -0.97 11.05 24.64
C ARG A 129 -0.31 10.09 23.65
N CYS A 130 0.87 9.56 23.98
CA CYS A 130 1.55 8.56 23.13
C CYS A 130 0.71 7.28 23.00
N PHE A 131 0.12 6.81 24.10
CA PHE A 131 -0.73 5.62 24.12
C PHE A 131 -2.00 5.79 23.28
N ALA A 132 -2.67 6.95 23.41
CA ALA A 132 -3.82 7.31 22.60
C ALA A 132 -3.48 7.36 21.10
N PHE A 133 -2.30 7.89 20.75
CA PHE A 133 -1.82 7.87 19.35
C PHE A 133 -1.66 6.44 18.84
N LEU A 134 -1.03 5.54 19.61
CA LEU A 134 -0.88 4.13 19.21
C LEU A 134 -2.24 3.44 19.02
N LYS A 135 -3.20 3.65 19.94
CA LYS A 135 -4.56 3.10 19.81
C LYS A 135 -5.28 3.62 18.56
N ALA A 136 -5.22 4.93 18.33
CA ALA A 136 -5.83 5.55 17.15
C ALA A 136 -5.20 5.01 15.85
N CYS A 137 -3.86 4.94 15.80
CA CYS A 137 -3.13 4.40 14.66
C CYS A 137 -3.48 2.92 14.40
N ALA A 138 -3.54 2.10 15.45
CA ALA A 138 -3.93 0.70 15.34
C ALA A 138 -5.37 0.54 14.81
N SER A 139 -6.33 1.30 15.35
CA SER A 139 -7.71 1.29 14.86
C SER A 139 -7.83 1.74 13.40
N ASP A 140 -7.08 2.77 13.01
CA ASP A 140 -7.08 3.28 11.65
C ASP A 140 -6.38 2.35 10.65
N LEU A 141 -5.35 1.62 11.06
CA LEU A 141 -4.79 0.53 10.25
C LEU A 141 -5.75 -0.65 10.19
N GLN A 142 -6.40 -1.00 11.31
CA GLN A 142 -7.39 -2.06 11.36
C GLN A 142 -8.47 -1.80 10.34
N LYS A 143 -9.06 -0.60 10.24
CA LYS A 143 -10.07 -0.23 9.23
C LYS A 143 -9.63 -0.39 7.77
N ARG A 144 -8.32 -0.33 7.50
CA ARG A 144 -7.74 -0.53 6.16
C ARG A 144 -7.42 -2.00 5.86
N LEU A 145 -7.47 -2.87 6.87
CA LEU A 145 -7.29 -4.31 6.76
C LEU A 145 -8.57 -5.17 6.56
N PRO A 146 -9.79 -4.89 7.09
CA PRO A 146 -10.83 -5.91 7.32
C PRO A 146 -11.59 -6.28 6.05
N ASN A 147 -11.62 -5.39 5.05
CA ASN A 147 -12.20 -5.67 3.73
C ASN A 147 -11.16 -6.25 2.77
N THR A 148 -9.90 -5.92 3.03
CA THR A 148 -8.75 -6.42 2.32
C THR A 148 -8.54 -7.89 2.65
N THR A 149 -8.92 -8.39 3.82
CA THR A 149 -8.76 -9.80 4.21
C THR A 149 -9.43 -10.79 3.25
N SER A 150 -10.57 -10.46 2.62
CA SER A 150 -11.18 -11.37 1.63
C SER A 150 -10.41 -11.38 0.31
N LEU A 151 -9.93 -10.22 -0.16
CA LEU A 151 -9.16 -10.08 -1.40
C LEU A 151 -7.70 -10.53 -1.21
N VAL A 152 -7.02 -10.08 -0.17
CA VAL A 152 -5.68 -10.53 0.26
C VAL A 152 -5.66 -12.02 0.45
N ARG A 153 -6.66 -12.63 1.10
CA ARG A 153 -6.68 -14.10 1.25
C ARG A 153 -6.79 -14.80 -0.10
N LYS A 154 -7.60 -14.27 -1.03
CA LYS A 154 -7.69 -14.78 -2.41
C LYS A 154 -6.37 -14.58 -3.17
N LEU A 155 -5.76 -13.41 -3.03
CA LEU A 155 -4.47 -13.08 -3.62
C LEU A 155 -3.35 -13.97 -3.05
N ARG A 156 -3.30 -14.20 -1.74
CA ARG A 156 -2.37 -15.15 -1.09
C ARG A 156 -2.56 -16.57 -1.61
N ALA A 157 -3.79 -16.97 -1.91
CA ALA A 157 -4.06 -18.29 -2.46
C ALA A 157 -3.55 -18.47 -3.91
N ILE A 158 -3.23 -17.39 -4.63
CA ILE A 158 -2.49 -17.43 -5.91
C ILE A 158 -1.01 -17.05 -5.74
N SER A 159 -0.47 -16.96 -4.53
CA SER A 159 0.97 -16.79 -4.38
C SER A 159 1.70 -18.00 -4.96
N PRO A 160 2.88 -17.84 -5.58
CA PRO A 160 3.65 -18.97 -6.12
C PRO A 160 3.90 -20.05 -5.06
N SER A 161 4.26 -19.64 -3.85
CA SER A 161 4.42 -20.52 -2.69
C SER A 161 3.13 -21.27 -2.29
N SER A 162 1.95 -20.67 -2.46
CA SER A 162 0.67 -21.30 -2.14
C SER A 162 0.26 -22.35 -3.19
N VAL A 163 0.39 -22.02 -4.48
CA VAL A 163 -0.04 -22.92 -5.57
C VAL A 163 0.95 -24.04 -5.86
N LEU A 164 2.25 -23.82 -5.62
CA LEU A 164 3.26 -24.88 -5.69
C LEU A 164 3.27 -25.74 -4.41
N GLY A 165 2.82 -25.18 -3.29
CA GLY A 165 2.81 -25.85 -1.99
C GLY A 165 1.82 -27.02 -1.89
N PRO A 166 1.97 -27.87 -0.85
CA PRO A 166 1.16 -29.08 -0.66
C PRO A 166 -0.33 -28.78 -0.46
N ASN A 167 -0.68 -27.58 0.03
CA ASN A 167 -2.04 -27.16 0.35
C ASN A 167 -2.74 -26.35 -0.76
N ALA A 168 -2.18 -26.32 -1.98
CA ALA A 168 -2.70 -25.54 -3.11
C ALA A 168 -4.21 -25.70 -3.33
N MET A 169 -4.72 -26.94 -3.31
CA MET A 169 -6.15 -27.20 -3.50
C MET A 169 -7.02 -26.57 -2.40
N LYS A 170 -6.56 -26.59 -1.14
CA LYS A 170 -7.29 -25.96 -0.04
C LYS A 170 -7.34 -24.44 -0.23
N ALA A 171 -6.25 -23.83 -0.68
CA ALA A 171 -6.18 -22.41 -0.99
C ALA A 171 -7.12 -22.05 -2.16
N LEU A 172 -7.02 -22.76 -3.28
CA LEU A 172 -7.81 -22.49 -4.49
C LEU A 172 -9.30 -22.74 -4.31
N LYS A 173 -9.72 -23.69 -3.45
CA LYS A 173 -11.13 -23.89 -3.09
C LYS A 173 -11.78 -22.68 -2.39
N THR A 174 -10.99 -21.76 -1.84
CA THR A 174 -11.52 -20.53 -1.22
C THR A 174 -11.86 -19.44 -2.24
N PHE A 175 -11.58 -19.66 -3.53
CA PHE A 175 -11.88 -18.70 -4.58
C PHE A 175 -13.39 -18.56 -4.79
N PRO A 176 -13.88 -17.33 -5.03
CA PRO A 176 -15.22 -17.13 -5.56
C PRO A 176 -15.37 -17.88 -6.88
N LYS A 177 -16.45 -18.65 -7.01
CA LYS A 177 -16.77 -19.41 -8.23
C LYS A 177 -16.88 -18.53 -9.47
N ASP A 178 -17.24 -17.25 -9.29
CA ASP A 178 -17.32 -16.27 -10.37
C ASP A 178 -15.94 -15.90 -10.96
N VAL A 179 -14.87 -16.04 -10.16
CA VAL A 179 -13.49 -15.80 -10.60
C VAL A 179 -12.90 -17.08 -11.19
N LEU A 180 -13.03 -18.19 -10.47
CA LEU A 180 -12.56 -19.52 -10.88
C LEU A 180 -13.75 -20.44 -11.15
N SER A 181 -14.30 -20.37 -12.36
CA SER A 181 -15.50 -21.11 -12.78
C SER A 181 -15.18 -22.49 -13.37
N CYS A 182 -14.27 -23.24 -12.77
CA CYS A 182 -13.91 -24.59 -13.24
C CYS A 182 -14.21 -25.68 -12.19
N PRO A 183 -14.56 -26.90 -12.62
CA PRO A 183 -14.78 -28.03 -11.70
C PRO A 183 -13.52 -28.38 -10.89
N GLU A 184 -13.70 -28.89 -9.67
CA GLU A 184 -12.58 -29.21 -8.77
C GLU A 184 -11.55 -30.18 -9.37
N HIS A 185 -12.00 -31.21 -10.10
CA HIS A 185 -11.10 -32.18 -10.73
C HIS A 185 -10.18 -31.51 -11.77
N ARG A 186 -10.69 -30.51 -12.48
CA ARG A 186 -9.93 -29.76 -13.49
C ARG A 186 -8.92 -28.82 -12.83
N ILE A 187 -9.27 -28.24 -11.68
CA ILE A 187 -8.31 -27.46 -10.86
C ILE A 187 -7.17 -28.37 -10.40
N GLU A 188 -7.49 -29.56 -9.92
CA GLU A 188 -6.49 -30.50 -9.42
C GLU A 188 -5.50 -30.93 -10.51
N GLU A 189 -6.00 -31.22 -11.71
CA GLU A 189 -5.17 -31.52 -12.87
C GLU A 189 -4.27 -30.34 -13.25
N GLN A 190 -4.82 -29.12 -13.31
CA GLN A 190 -4.05 -27.91 -13.60
C GLN A 190 -2.94 -27.65 -12.57
N VAL A 191 -3.21 -27.87 -11.28
CA VAL A 191 -2.20 -27.75 -10.22
C VAL A 191 -1.08 -28.78 -10.39
N ARG A 192 -1.40 -30.00 -10.84
CA ARG A 192 -0.37 -31.03 -11.12
C ARG A 192 0.52 -30.62 -12.29
N HIS A 193 -0.05 -30.08 -13.36
CA HIS A 193 0.72 -29.55 -14.50
C HIS A 193 1.59 -28.35 -14.10
N LEU A 194 1.04 -27.43 -13.31
CA LEU A 194 1.75 -26.24 -12.84
C LEU A 194 3.03 -26.59 -12.07
N ARG A 195 3.00 -27.66 -11.26
CA ARG A 195 4.17 -28.14 -10.50
C ARG A 195 5.25 -28.79 -11.35
N GLN A 196 4.98 -29.06 -12.62
CA GLN A 196 5.94 -29.65 -13.58
C GLN A 196 6.62 -28.60 -14.46
N VAL A 197 6.28 -27.31 -14.30
CA VAL A 197 6.90 -26.23 -15.06
C VAL A 197 8.24 -25.87 -14.43
N ASP A 198 9.34 -26.07 -15.16
CA ASP A 198 10.70 -25.88 -14.62
C ASP A 198 11.11 -24.40 -14.43
N ASP A 199 10.53 -23.47 -15.21
CA ASP A 199 10.93 -22.06 -15.24
C ASP A 199 10.19 -21.18 -14.20
N VAL A 200 9.56 -21.81 -13.21
CA VAL A 200 8.84 -21.11 -12.12
C VAL A 200 9.22 -21.68 -10.75
N ASN A 201 9.18 -20.83 -9.73
CA ASN A 201 9.49 -21.24 -8.35
C ASN A 201 8.66 -20.44 -7.33
N ALA A 202 8.74 -20.85 -6.06
CA ALA A 202 7.93 -20.32 -4.97
C ALA A 202 8.31 -18.88 -4.54
N ASP A 203 9.53 -18.42 -4.86
CA ASP A 203 10.06 -17.12 -4.45
C ASP A 203 9.92 -16.04 -5.53
N MET A 204 9.40 -16.41 -6.70
CA MET A 204 9.18 -15.52 -7.84
C MET A 204 8.08 -14.47 -7.51
N PRO A 205 8.19 -13.22 -8.00
CA PRO A 205 7.09 -12.26 -7.90
C PRO A 205 5.81 -12.80 -8.56
N ALA A 206 4.65 -12.58 -7.94
CA ALA A 206 3.40 -13.17 -8.42
C ALA A 206 3.07 -12.77 -9.87
N ILE A 207 3.28 -11.50 -10.23
CA ILE A 207 3.04 -11.01 -11.58
C ILE A 207 3.93 -11.73 -12.60
N GLU A 208 5.22 -11.90 -12.31
CA GLU A 208 6.16 -12.60 -13.18
C GLU A 208 5.77 -14.08 -13.33
N PHE A 209 5.50 -14.75 -12.20
CA PHE A 209 5.07 -16.14 -12.15
C PHE A 209 3.84 -16.38 -13.04
N TRP A 210 2.76 -15.62 -12.82
CA TRP A 210 1.51 -15.83 -13.56
C TRP A 210 1.62 -15.38 -15.03
N THR A 211 2.50 -14.43 -15.35
CA THR A 211 2.79 -14.07 -16.75
C THR A 211 3.43 -15.25 -17.49
N LYS A 212 4.40 -15.94 -16.88
CA LYS A 212 5.02 -17.14 -17.45
C LYS A 212 4.00 -18.27 -17.61
N ILE A 213 3.21 -18.56 -16.58
CA ILE A 213 2.18 -19.61 -16.62
C ILE A 213 1.09 -19.29 -17.66
N TYR A 214 0.67 -18.04 -17.79
CA TYR A 214 -0.31 -17.61 -18.80
C TYR A 214 0.24 -17.74 -20.23
N ALA A 215 1.52 -17.43 -20.43
CA ALA A 215 2.22 -17.54 -21.71
C ALA A 215 2.60 -18.99 -22.07
N TYR A 216 2.62 -19.91 -21.10
CA TYR A 216 3.01 -21.30 -21.31
C TYR A 216 2.18 -21.98 -22.40
N ARG A 217 2.84 -22.75 -23.27
CA ARG A 217 2.23 -23.58 -24.30
C ARG A 217 2.89 -24.95 -24.29
N ASP A 218 2.08 -26.00 -24.29
CA ASP A 218 2.56 -27.37 -24.45
C ASP A 218 2.87 -27.68 -25.92
N VAL A 219 3.25 -28.92 -26.21
CA VAL A 219 3.56 -29.41 -27.56
C VAL A 219 2.37 -29.33 -28.52
N SER A 220 1.13 -29.28 -28.01
CA SER A 220 -0.09 -29.11 -28.79
C SER A 220 -0.44 -27.64 -29.04
N GLY A 221 0.32 -26.71 -28.46
CA GLY A 221 0.01 -25.29 -28.49
C GLY A 221 -1.11 -24.87 -27.54
N ALA A 222 -1.53 -25.75 -26.63
CA ALA A 222 -2.53 -25.46 -25.60
C ALA A 222 -1.86 -25.04 -24.29
N ASN A 223 -2.60 -24.35 -23.42
CA ASN A 223 -2.16 -24.11 -22.05
C ASN A 223 -2.91 -25.08 -21.11
N PRO A 224 -2.25 -26.11 -20.56
CA PRO A 224 -2.90 -27.08 -19.68
C PRO A 224 -3.29 -26.49 -18.31
N MET A 225 -2.97 -25.22 -18.03
CA MET A 225 -3.24 -24.50 -16.77
C MET A 225 -4.12 -23.25 -16.98
N GLN A 226 -4.83 -23.18 -18.10
CA GLN A 226 -5.48 -21.96 -18.56
C GLN A 226 -6.49 -21.36 -17.57
N ASP A 227 -7.36 -22.16 -16.93
CA ASP A 227 -8.41 -21.59 -16.09
C ASP A 227 -7.82 -20.93 -14.83
N ILE A 228 -6.82 -21.57 -14.21
CA ILE A 228 -6.16 -21.01 -13.02
C ILE A 228 -5.33 -19.78 -13.42
N ALA A 229 -4.63 -19.84 -14.56
CA ALA A 229 -3.88 -18.70 -15.09
C ALA A 229 -4.78 -17.49 -15.37
N ASP A 230 -5.89 -17.69 -16.08
CA ASP A 230 -6.87 -16.63 -16.39
C ASP A 230 -7.45 -16.03 -15.11
N SER A 231 -7.77 -16.88 -14.13
CA SER A 231 -8.33 -16.47 -12.84
C SER A 231 -7.33 -15.65 -12.01
N ALA A 232 -6.06 -16.07 -11.99
CA ALA A 232 -5.00 -15.33 -11.32
C ALA A 232 -4.75 -13.97 -12.00
N MET A 233 -4.67 -13.94 -13.34
CA MET A 233 -4.49 -12.69 -14.10
C MET A 233 -5.65 -11.71 -13.84
N LYS A 234 -6.90 -12.19 -13.81
CA LYS A 234 -8.08 -11.36 -13.47
C LYS A 234 -7.97 -10.71 -12.08
N LEU A 235 -7.36 -11.38 -11.11
CA LEU A 235 -7.14 -10.81 -9.79
C LEU A 235 -5.97 -9.83 -9.75
N LEU A 236 -4.88 -10.14 -10.46
CA LEU A 236 -3.66 -9.33 -10.45
C LEU A 236 -3.81 -8.00 -11.20
N VAL A 237 -4.76 -7.90 -12.14
CA VAL A 237 -5.10 -6.63 -12.81
C VAL A 237 -5.95 -5.69 -11.96
N LEU A 238 -6.46 -6.15 -10.81
CA LEU A 238 -7.26 -5.28 -9.94
C LEU A 238 -6.35 -4.24 -9.27
N PRO A 239 -6.71 -2.95 -9.32
CA PRO A 239 -5.93 -1.93 -8.65
C PRO A 239 -5.97 -2.15 -7.13
N ILE A 240 -4.79 -2.36 -6.55
CA ILE A 240 -4.62 -2.63 -5.12
C ILE A 240 -4.63 -1.36 -4.27
N SER A 241 -4.34 -0.22 -4.89
CA SER A 241 -4.29 1.07 -4.21
C SER A 241 -4.81 2.20 -5.09
N ASN A 242 -5.10 3.32 -4.47
CA ASN A 242 -5.49 4.54 -5.17
C ASN A 242 -4.30 5.29 -5.79
N ALA A 243 -3.06 4.77 -5.67
CA ALA A 243 -1.87 5.47 -6.14
C ALA A 243 -1.89 5.75 -7.66
N GLU A 244 -2.45 4.84 -8.47
CA GLU A 244 -2.64 5.08 -9.90
C GLU A 244 -3.61 6.24 -10.16
N ALA A 245 -4.73 6.29 -9.43
CA ALA A 245 -5.68 7.39 -9.52
C ALA A 245 -5.05 8.72 -9.09
N GLU A 246 -4.31 8.74 -7.98
CA GLU A 246 -3.55 9.91 -7.51
C GLU A 246 -2.49 10.36 -8.52
N ARG A 247 -1.82 9.43 -9.20
CA ARG A 247 -0.90 9.73 -10.30
C ARG A 247 -1.63 10.38 -11.48
N VAL A 248 -2.82 9.90 -11.84
CA VAL A 248 -3.66 10.54 -12.86
C VAL A 248 -4.07 11.95 -12.45
N PHE A 249 -4.53 12.15 -11.21
CA PHE A 249 -4.88 13.48 -10.71
C PHE A 249 -3.68 14.44 -10.68
N SER A 250 -2.50 13.94 -10.28
CA SER A 250 -1.26 14.70 -10.33
C SER A 250 -0.90 15.08 -11.77
N ALA A 251 -1.04 14.16 -12.72
CA ALA A 251 -0.81 14.44 -14.14
C ALA A 251 -1.81 15.46 -14.70
N VAL A 252 -3.07 15.44 -14.25
CA VAL A 252 -4.08 16.46 -14.58
C VAL A 252 -3.66 17.82 -14.04
N ALA A 253 -3.28 17.91 -12.76
CA ALA A 253 -2.85 19.15 -12.13
C ALA A 253 -1.61 19.76 -12.79
N LEU A 254 -0.63 18.92 -13.17
CA LEU A 254 0.56 19.37 -13.92
C LEU A 254 0.22 19.83 -15.35
N THR A 255 -0.82 19.25 -15.96
CA THR A 255 -1.22 19.60 -17.33
C THR A 255 -2.11 20.86 -17.35
N LYS A 256 -2.94 21.04 -16.32
CA LYS A 256 -3.73 22.25 -16.04
C LYS A 256 -3.03 23.09 -14.97
N SER A 257 -1.94 23.74 -15.34
CA SER A 257 -1.30 24.72 -14.46
C SER A 257 -2.18 25.98 -14.30
N ASP A 258 -1.88 26.81 -13.30
CA ASP A 258 -2.62 28.06 -13.05
C ASP A 258 -2.63 29.00 -14.27
N LEU A 259 -1.57 28.96 -15.08
CA LEU A 259 -1.44 29.72 -16.32
C LEU A 259 -2.16 29.07 -17.52
N ARG A 260 -2.49 27.77 -17.43
CA ARG A 260 -3.11 26.96 -18.50
C ARG A 260 -4.32 26.16 -17.98
N ASN A 261 -5.21 26.82 -17.24
CA ASN A 261 -6.36 26.18 -16.60
C ASN A 261 -7.59 26.02 -17.53
N ARG A 262 -7.70 26.84 -18.58
CA ARG A 262 -8.80 26.82 -19.57
C ARG A 262 -8.53 25.90 -20.77
N MET A 263 -8.31 24.62 -20.49
CA MET A 263 -8.16 23.58 -21.51
C MET A 263 -9.47 22.81 -21.70
N SER A 264 -9.86 22.54 -22.96
CA SER A 264 -11.02 21.67 -23.26
C SER A 264 -10.80 20.26 -22.71
N HIS A 265 -11.91 19.57 -22.42
CA HIS A 265 -11.84 18.20 -21.91
C HIS A 265 -11.13 17.25 -22.89
N ASP A 266 -11.45 17.35 -24.18
CA ASP A 266 -10.88 16.48 -25.22
C ASP A 266 -9.36 16.67 -25.37
N LEU A 267 -8.89 17.91 -25.31
CA LEU A 267 -7.45 18.20 -25.37
C LEU A 267 -6.72 17.66 -24.12
N LEU A 268 -7.31 17.83 -22.93
CA LEU A 268 -6.76 17.27 -21.71
C LEU A 268 -6.68 15.75 -21.81
N LEU A 269 -7.76 15.09 -22.24
CA LEU A 269 -7.82 13.64 -22.37
C LEU A 269 -6.81 13.12 -23.40
N ALA A 270 -6.66 13.80 -24.54
CA ALA A 270 -5.68 13.45 -25.57
C ALA A 270 -4.24 13.54 -25.02
N ILE A 271 -3.90 14.63 -24.31
CA ILE A 271 -2.57 14.80 -23.70
C ILE A 271 -2.30 13.71 -22.67
N LEU A 272 -3.27 13.40 -21.79
CA LEU A 272 -3.13 12.36 -20.78
C LEU A 272 -2.93 10.98 -21.43
N ARG A 273 -3.74 10.63 -22.45
CA ARG A 273 -3.61 9.37 -23.20
C ARG A 273 -2.22 9.22 -23.83
N ILE A 274 -1.70 10.29 -24.44
CA ILE A 274 -0.34 10.28 -25.01
C ILE A 274 0.70 10.07 -23.91
N LYS A 275 0.63 10.82 -22.81
CA LYS A 275 1.59 10.70 -21.69
C LYS A 275 1.61 9.30 -21.09
N PHE A 276 0.44 8.76 -20.73
CA PHE A 276 0.33 7.42 -20.16
C PHE A 276 0.69 6.33 -21.18
N GLY A 277 0.32 6.49 -22.45
CA GLY A 277 0.67 5.55 -23.50
C GLY A 277 2.17 5.50 -23.80
N GLN A 278 2.86 6.64 -23.78
CA GLN A 278 4.32 6.70 -23.92
C GLN A 278 5.01 6.05 -22.73
N ARG A 279 4.54 6.35 -21.51
CA ARG A 279 5.06 5.74 -20.28
C ARG A 279 4.92 4.23 -20.27
N LEU A 280 3.76 3.68 -20.66
CA LEU A 280 3.53 2.24 -20.75
C LEU A 280 4.52 1.55 -21.71
N LYS A 281 4.96 2.26 -22.75
CA LYS A 281 5.95 1.77 -23.73
C LYS A 281 7.40 2.03 -23.31
N GLY A 282 7.64 2.62 -22.13
CA GLY A 282 8.97 3.05 -21.72
C GLY A 282 9.58 4.15 -22.59
N VAL A 283 8.74 4.89 -23.34
CA VAL A 283 9.18 5.95 -24.25
C VAL A 283 9.18 7.29 -23.51
N THR A 284 10.29 8.01 -23.61
CA THR A 284 10.47 9.35 -23.03
C THR A 284 10.60 10.39 -24.13
N SER A 285 10.64 11.68 -23.77
CA SER A 285 10.88 12.75 -24.74
C SER A 285 12.21 12.62 -25.48
N SER A 286 13.20 11.91 -24.91
CA SER A 286 14.49 11.67 -25.55
C SER A 286 14.48 10.46 -26.49
N THR A 287 13.54 9.52 -26.32
CA THR A 287 13.45 8.29 -27.15
C THR A 287 12.27 8.29 -28.11
N PHE A 288 11.35 9.24 -27.97
CA PHE A 288 10.21 9.36 -28.87
C PHE A 288 10.65 9.84 -30.25
N SER A 289 10.51 8.95 -31.24
CA SER A 289 10.63 9.31 -32.65
C SER A 289 9.25 9.65 -33.21
N VAL A 290 9.12 10.86 -33.77
CA VAL A 290 7.86 11.33 -34.36
C VAL A 290 7.59 10.52 -35.65
N PRO A 291 6.47 9.79 -35.74
CA PRO A 291 6.12 9.09 -36.99
C PRO A 291 5.95 10.08 -38.14
N ARG A 292 6.40 9.72 -39.35
CA ARG A 292 6.28 10.59 -40.55
C ARG A 292 4.84 11.04 -40.80
N GLU A 293 3.88 10.15 -40.61
CA GLU A 293 2.44 10.42 -40.74
C GLU A 293 1.96 11.56 -39.80
N MET A 294 2.59 11.72 -38.63
CA MET A 294 2.27 12.82 -37.72
C MET A 294 2.88 14.14 -38.22
N LEU A 295 4.08 14.10 -38.81
CA LEU A 295 4.72 15.28 -39.42
C LEU A 295 3.94 15.78 -40.63
N GLU A 296 3.39 14.89 -41.44
CA GLU A 296 2.56 15.22 -42.61
C GLU A 296 1.27 15.96 -42.24
N LYS A 297 0.76 15.74 -41.02
CA LYS A 297 -0.40 16.46 -40.47
C LYS A 297 -0.05 17.86 -39.95
N VAL A 298 1.23 18.17 -39.73
CA VAL A 298 1.70 19.51 -39.39
C VAL A 298 1.87 20.31 -40.67
N ASN A 299 0.75 20.77 -41.23
CA ASN A 299 0.72 21.62 -42.42
C ASN A 299 -0.07 22.92 -42.15
N SER A 300 -0.19 23.77 -43.16
CA SER A 300 -0.80 25.10 -43.05
C SER A 300 -2.26 25.09 -42.55
N SER A 301 -2.97 23.95 -42.62
CA SER A 301 -4.33 23.83 -42.10
C SER A 301 -4.43 23.85 -40.57
N MET A 302 -3.31 23.79 -39.84
CA MET A 302 -3.31 23.90 -38.37
C MET A 302 -3.54 25.34 -37.87
N TYR A 303 -3.35 26.35 -38.73
CA TYR A 303 -3.45 27.77 -38.38
C TYR A 303 -4.72 28.45 -38.89
N THR A 304 -5.56 27.72 -39.61
CA THR A 304 -6.89 28.13 -40.12
C THR A 304 -7.99 27.47 -39.32
#